data_AF-A0AAP3GBB4-F1
#
_entry.id   AF-A0AAP3GBB4-F1
#
_cell.length_a   1.000
_cell.length_b   1.000
_cell.length_c   1.000
_cell.angle_alpha   90.00
_cell.angle_beta   90.00
_cell.angle_gamma   90.00
#
_symmetry.space_group_name_H-M   'P 1'
#
loop_
_entity.id
_entity.type
_entity.pdbx_description
1 polymer ?
#
loop_
_entity_poly.entity_id
_entity_poly.type
_entity_poly.pdbx_seq_one_letter_code
_entity_poly.pdbx_strand_id
1 'polypeptide(L)'
;MKQIPRKIYYDKGTGTVLLDTGESVGSVFEETIEQGLESYSVLIGRAPETVGCVRLEYGQYSEYFAQGYAYRVNAETGNVEWEIPPVEESEN
;
A
#
# COMPACT_ATOMS: atom_id res chain seq x y z
N MET A 1 17.01 -1.11 -15.75
CA MET A 1 16.23 -1.97 -14.84
C MET A 1 14.87 -1.36 -14.68
N LYS A 2 13.78 -2.14 -14.72
CA LYS A 2 12.43 -1.62 -14.50
C LYS A 2 12.15 -1.63 -12.99
N GLN A 3 11.72 -0.49 -12.48
CA GLN A 3 11.26 -0.33 -11.10
C GLN A 3 9.75 -0.41 -11.10
N ILE A 4 9.19 -1.25 -10.24
CA ILE A 4 7.76 -1.36 -10.01
C ILE A 4 7.49 -0.79 -8.62
N PRO A 5 6.73 0.30 -8.54
CA PRO A 5 6.39 0.88 -7.25
C PRO A 5 5.44 -0.01 -6.47
N ARG A 6 5.39 0.23 -5.15
CA ARG A 6 4.45 -0.42 -4.25
C ARG A 6 3.01 -0.05 -4.57
N LYS A 7 2.13 -1.06 -4.57
CA LYS A 7 0.69 -0.89 -4.60
C LYS A 7 0.07 -1.43 -3.33
N ILE A 8 -0.84 -0.65 -2.79
CA ILE A 8 -1.57 -0.96 -1.58
C ILE A 8 -3.05 -1.00 -1.95
N TYR A 9 -3.61 -2.20 -1.97
CA TYR A 9 -5.04 -2.40 -2.11
C TYR A 9 -5.70 -2.27 -0.74
N TYR A 10 -6.77 -1.50 -0.67
CA TYR A 10 -7.46 -1.20 0.59
C TYR A 10 -8.97 -1.20 0.39
N ASP A 11 -9.70 -1.39 1.48
CA ASP A 11 -11.15 -1.24 1.51
C ASP A 11 -11.52 0.25 1.53
N LYS A 12 -12.26 0.74 0.53
CA LYS A 12 -12.64 2.17 0.46
C LYS A 12 -13.61 2.59 1.54
N GLY A 13 -14.34 1.65 2.16
CA GLY A 13 -15.27 1.95 3.23
C GLY A 13 -14.57 2.15 4.57
N THR A 14 -13.52 1.36 4.85
CA THR A 14 -12.85 1.36 6.16
C THR A 14 -11.42 1.89 6.15
N GLY A 15 -10.77 1.97 4.99
CA GLY A 15 -9.36 2.30 4.88
C GLY A 15 -8.40 1.14 5.22
N THR A 16 -8.96 -0.05 5.49
CA THR A 16 -8.18 -1.23 5.88
C THR A 16 -7.37 -1.76 4.71
N VAL A 17 -6.06 -1.98 4.93
CA VAL A 17 -5.19 -2.60 3.94
C VAL A 17 -5.58 -4.06 3.73
N LEU A 18 -5.79 -4.44 2.47
CA LEU A 18 -6.15 -5.78 2.05
C LEU A 18 -4.94 -6.54 1.51
N LEU A 19 -4.12 -5.84 0.73
CA LEU A 19 -2.92 -6.38 0.13
C LEU A 19 -1.89 -5.29 -0.09
N ASP A 20 -0.64 -5.60 0.24
CA ASP A 20 0.54 -4.81 -0.08
C ASP A 20 1.43 -5.64 -1.00
N THR A 21 1.66 -5.16 -2.22
CA THR A 21 2.48 -5.90 -3.20
C THR A 21 3.99 -5.74 -2.95
N GLY A 22 4.38 -4.80 -2.09
CA GLY A 22 5.77 -4.37 -1.96
C GLY A 22 6.32 -3.73 -3.24
N GLU A 23 7.60 -3.41 -3.21
CA GLU A 23 8.34 -2.89 -4.37
C GLU A 23 9.06 -4.03 -5.09
N SER A 24 9.24 -3.90 -6.40
CA SER A 24 9.98 -4.89 -7.19
C SER A 24 10.91 -4.22 -8.19
N VAL A 25 12.06 -4.85 -8.45
CA VAL A 25 13.05 -4.36 -9.42
C VAL A 25 13.52 -5.52 -10.30
N GLY A 26 13.69 -5.25 -11.60
CA GLY A 26 14.27 -6.21 -12.54
C GLY A 26 13.39 -6.43 -13.78
N SER A 27 13.28 -7.70 -14.21
CA SER A 27 12.49 -8.11 -15.38
C SER A 27 11.04 -8.45 -15.01
N VAL A 28 10.42 -7.56 -14.24
CA VAL A 28 9.04 -7.70 -13.76
C VAL A 28 8.09 -6.83 -14.58
N PHE A 29 6.88 -7.33 -14.83
CA PHE A 29 5.83 -6.56 -15.51
C PHE A 29 4.98 -5.85 -14.46
N GLU A 30 4.63 -4.59 -14.75
CA GLU A 30 3.71 -3.85 -13.90
C GLU A 30 2.29 -4.20 -14.31
N GLU A 31 1.61 -4.97 -13.47
CA GLU A 31 0.18 -5.26 -13.64
C GLU A 31 -0.66 -3.97 -13.61
N THR A 32 -1.84 -3.96 -14.20
CA THR A 32 -2.83 -2.90 -13.95
C THR A 32 -3.56 -3.15 -12.62
N ILE A 33 -4.29 -2.15 -12.12
CA ILE A 33 -5.12 -2.32 -10.92
C ILE A 33 -6.18 -3.41 -11.15
N GLU A 34 -6.81 -3.41 -12.33
CA GLU A 34 -7.83 -4.38 -12.72
C GLU A 34 -7.25 -5.81 -12.76
N GLN A 35 -6.08 -5.98 -13.37
CA GLN A 35 -5.37 -7.27 -13.39
C GLN A 35 -5.05 -7.75 -11.97
N GLY A 36 -4.64 -6.86 -11.07
CA GLY A 36 -4.40 -7.21 -9.67
C GLY A 36 -5.65 -7.71 -8.96
N LEU A 37 -6.79 -7.03 -9.14
CA LEU A 37 -8.08 -7.45 -8.55
C LEU A 37 -8.49 -8.87 -8.97
N GLU A 38 -8.17 -9.28 -10.20
CA GLU A 38 -8.45 -10.62 -10.72
C GLU A 38 -7.36 -11.65 -10.39
N SER A 39 -6.15 -11.20 -10.05
CA SER A 39 -4.98 -12.09 -9.82
C SER A 39 -4.81 -12.51 -8.37
N TYR A 40 -5.15 -11.63 -7.42
CA TYR A 40 -4.92 -11.90 -6.00
C TYR A 40 -6.16 -12.52 -5.33
N SER A 41 -5.98 -13.70 -4.74
CA SER A 41 -7.05 -14.42 -4.03
C SER A 41 -7.72 -13.63 -2.92
N VAL A 42 -7.01 -12.68 -2.28
CA VAL A 42 -7.57 -11.81 -1.23
C VAL A 42 -8.52 -10.74 -1.77
N LEU A 43 -8.41 -10.44 -3.07
CA LEU A 43 -9.22 -9.46 -3.79
C LEU A 43 -10.33 -10.14 -4.60
N ILE A 44 -10.11 -11.38 -5.06
CA ILE A 44 -11.12 -12.18 -5.75
C ILE A 44 -12.37 -12.32 -4.87
N GLY A 45 -13.51 -11.92 -5.43
CA GLY A 45 -14.82 -11.97 -4.77
C GLY A 45 -15.21 -10.67 -4.05
N ARG A 46 -14.32 -9.67 -3.96
CA ARG A 46 -14.69 -8.32 -3.54
C ARG A 46 -15.30 -7.53 -4.69
N ALA A 47 -16.23 -6.64 -4.39
CA ALA A 47 -16.80 -5.74 -5.40
C ALA A 47 -15.73 -4.70 -5.81
N PRO A 48 -15.39 -4.56 -7.11
CA PRO A 48 -14.33 -3.65 -7.56
C PRO A 48 -14.53 -2.20 -7.12
N GLU A 49 -15.78 -1.77 -7.00
CA GLU A 49 -16.15 -0.45 -6.50
C GLU A 49 -15.76 -0.21 -5.03
N THR A 50 -15.69 -1.27 -4.22
CA THR A 50 -15.32 -1.23 -2.79
C THR A 50 -13.81 -1.29 -2.54
N VAL A 51 -13.02 -1.67 -3.54
CA VAL A 51 -11.57 -1.80 -3.42
C VAL A 51 -10.89 -0.59 -4.04
N GLY A 52 -10.05 0.08 -3.26
CA GLY A 52 -9.15 1.14 -3.68
C GLY A 52 -7.74 0.61 -3.89
N CYS A 53 -6.95 1.32 -4.69
CA CYS A 53 -5.53 1.02 -4.86
C CYS A 53 -4.75 2.33 -4.78
N VAL A 54 -3.83 2.42 -3.82
CA VAL A 54 -2.82 3.48 -3.78
C VAL A 54 -1.59 2.96 -4.50
N ARG A 55 -1.13 3.69 -5.52
CA ARG A 55 0.15 3.45 -6.18
C ARG A 55 1.13 4.49 -5.69
N LEU A 56 2.15 4.06 -4.95
CA LEU A 56 3.19 4.95 -4.45
C LEU A 56 4.22 5.26 -5.56
N GLU A 57 5.09 6.23 -5.32
CA GLU A 57 6.33 6.35 -6.09
C GLU A 57 7.35 5.30 -5.61
N TYR A 58 8.25 4.89 -6.50
CA TYR A 58 9.29 3.94 -6.11
C TYR A 58 10.22 4.56 -5.06
N GLY A 59 10.43 3.88 -3.95
CA GLY A 59 11.18 4.33 -2.79
C GLY A 59 10.38 5.21 -1.81
N GLN A 60 9.13 5.56 -2.13
CA GLN A 60 8.31 6.39 -1.25
C GLN A 60 8.02 5.65 0.05
N TYR A 61 8.35 6.29 1.17
CA TYR A 61 8.25 5.72 2.52
C TYR A 61 9.05 4.42 2.73
N SER A 62 10.06 4.14 1.90
CA SER A 62 10.90 2.93 2.01
C SER A 62 11.47 2.73 3.41
N GLU A 63 11.91 3.82 4.06
CA GLU A 63 12.38 3.84 5.43
C GLU A 63 11.31 3.36 6.43
N TYR A 64 10.05 3.78 6.25
CA TYR A 64 8.97 3.47 7.19
C TYR A 64 8.52 2.01 7.05
N PHE A 65 8.50 1.51 5.81
CA PHE A 65 8.30 0.09 5.54
C PHE A 65 9.46 -0.76 6.08
N ALA A 66 10.70 -0.30 5.97
CA ALA A 66 11.87 -1.01 6.49
C ALA A 66 11.86 -1.08 8.03
N GLN A 67 11.36 -0.02 8.69
CA GLN A 67 11.17 0.02 10.14
C GLN A 67 9.93 -0.78 10.61
N GLY A 68 9.07 -1.22 9.68
CA GLY A 68 7.90 -2.04 9.99
C GLY A 68 6.78 -1.27 10.70
N TYR A 69 6.66 0.04 10.46
CA TYR A 69 5.54 0.82 11.02
C TYR A 69 4.20 0.29 10.52
N ALA A 70 3.23 0.20 11.43
CA ALA A 70 1.85 -0.03 11.06
C ALA A 70 1.32 1.19 10.29
N TYR A 71 0.45 0.93 9.32
CA TYR A 71 -0.15 1.97 8.50
C TYR A 71 -1.53 1.54 8.02
N ARG A 72 -2.33 2.53 7.63
CA ARG A 72 -3.63 2.36 6.99
C ARG A 72 -3.74 3.30 5.80
N VAL A 73 -4.78 3.12 4.98
CA VAL A 73 -5.13 4.10 3.96
C VAL A 73 -6.30 4.93 4.47
N ASN A 74 -6.21 6.24 4.41
CA ASN A 74 -7.34 7.10 4.70
C ASN A 74 -8.39 6.95 3.59
N ALA A 75 -9.58 6.45 3.92
CA ALA A 75 -10.66 6.19 2.98
C ALA A 75 -11.17 7.44 2.24
N GLU A 76 -11.08 8.61 2.86
CA GLU A 76 -11.57 9.88 2.28
C GLU A 76 -10.56 10.49 1.31
N THR A 77 -9.26 10.38 1.62
CA THR A 77 -8.19 11.04 0.85
C THR A 77 -7.40 10.09 -0.05
N GLY A 78 -7.44 8.78 0.22
CA GLY A 78 -6.60 7.78 -0.45
C GLY A 78 -5.12 7.86 -0.08
N ASN A 79 -4.76 8.59 0.97
CA ASN A 79 -3.36 8.71 1.41
C ASN A 79 -3.00 7.65 2.44
N VAL A 80 -1.72 7.25 2.46
CA VAL A 80 -1.18 6.36 3.50
C VAL A 80 -0.98 7.15 4.80
N GLU A 81 -1.60 6.69 5.87
CA GLU A 81 -1.43 7.22 7.23
C GLU A 81 -0.61 6.23 8.05
N TRP A 82 0.44 6.73 8.69
CA TRP A 82 1.37 5.93 9.47
C TRP A 82 1.06 6.01 10.96
N GLU A 83 1.05 4.88 11.62
CA GLU A 83 0.95 4.77 13.08
C GLU A 83 2.36 4.87 13.66
N ILE A 84 2.89 6.10 13.72
CA ILE A 84 4.19 6.39 14.28
C ILE A 84 4.03 6.44 15.81
N PRO A 85 4.82 5.66 16.58
CA PRO A 85 4.81 5.78 18.03
C PRO A 85 5.24 7.20 18.43
N PRO A 86 4.69 7.75 19.53
CA PRO A 86 5.17 9.03 20.02
C PRO A 86 6.67 8.94 20.23
N VAL A 87 7.42 9.86 19.61
CA VAL A 87 8.84 10.03 19.91
C VAL A 87 8.89 10.48 21.35
N GLU A 88 9.37 9.61 22.25
CA GLU A 88 9.76 10.06 23.59
C GLU A 88 10.93 11.01 23.39
N GLU A 89 10.65 12.32 23.36
CA GLU A 89 11.68 13.34 23.45
C GLU A 89 12.37 13.15 24.80
N SER A 90 13.51 12.47 24.79
CA SER A 90 14.44 12.52 25.91
C SER A 90 14.98 13.95 25.96
N GLU A 91 14.30 14.82 26.70
CA GLU A 91 14.84 16.11 27.13
C GLU A 91 16.17 15.83 27.84
N ASN A 92 17.26 16.30 27.25
CA ASN A 92 18.59 16.29 27.85
C ASN A 92 19.05 17.71 28.13
#